data_AF-W4V5B8-F1
#
_entry.id   AF-W4V5B8-F1
#
_cell.length_a   1.000
_cell.length_b   1.000
_cell.length_c   1.000
_cell.angle_alpha   90.00
_cell.angle_beta   90.00
_cell.angle_gamma   90.00
#
_symmetry.space_group_name_H-M   'P 1'
#
loop_
_entity.id
_entity.type
_entity.pdbx_description
1 polymer ?
#
loop_
_entity_poly.entity_id
_entity_poly.type
_entity_poly.pdbx_seq_one_letter_code
_entity_poly.pdbx_strand_id
1 'polypeptide(L)'
;MRVDEIMGQEEDEDNAWFQISRLLYWGIVPAEKYRTNDYATYKEFTDALIKIVKYEGREYRKKEFTKATIDSFGVGGDTSPDAKITREQAIFLCQKTYNWMVEADTFYEAKWAIDNGRTKESVIGIIDGVYTLASVMGQNPRVAINAEGKAELSSAKAERFKFTYKGSRTNQFEEMMMLYTIQTMDGKYLALSGNVPTNGKQLITQDTEFLWAIEGPFNEGGQYKIYPPDYPNLLVSVEERQSKDGTPIIVGFDASVNPPSNYVFYVYYEGNASTSFSRWKELPATATPSKTSFVMNSQPVSVTAAYTINGTNYLQLRAIAAMLNGTAAQFDVGWDGKYAVIEPGKPYSGTVTETKLQTTTNVHISNTKFKLNDEVFTFSDARLIDGSTNYIQLREFAQKLSGTASQFNVYWDNEAKQAVIQPGVAYTGVAPDTNPSSDTITGSNKLEDGIYYIKASKNENFAIDIPGSSKENGAKLIIYSKTGNDNQKFKITNVSGNKYKIQCVHSGKWWNSSGSKGAVITQSDSASTFTITEQENGTYRIMDSKGFYAGISGANMKNGTNIILWTEASNASQAYIFKKVK
;
A
#
# COMPACT_ATOMS: atom_id res chain seq x y z
N MET A 1 -13.16 -41.59 15.99
CA MET A 1 -14.32 -41.30 16.85
C MET A 1 -15.55 -41.74 16.09
N ARG A 2 -16.47 -42.46 16.74
CA ARG A 2 -17.75 -42.85 16.15
C ARG A 2 -18.73 -41.68 16.21
N VAL A 3 -19.61 -41.57 15.21
CA VAL A 3 -20.59 -40.47 15.05
C VAL A 3 -21.60 -40.41 16.22
N ASP A 4 -21.79 -41.54 16.89
CA ASP A 4 -22.65 -41.79 18.02
C ASP A 4 -22.09 -41.20 19.34
N GLU A 5 -20.76 -41.11 19.49
CA GLU A 5 -20.13 -40.41 20.62
C GLU A 5 -20.21 -38.87 20.49
N ILE A 6 -20.50 -38.36 19.29
CA ILE A 6 -20.64 -36.92 18.97
C ILE A 6 -22.01 -36.38 19.40
N MET A 7 -23.03 -37.24 19.47
CA MET A 7 -24.43 -36.87 19.74
C MET A 7 -24.91 -37.28 21.15
N GLY A 8 -24.06 -37.95 21.94
CA GLY A 8 -24.47 -38.70 23.13
C GLY A 8 -24.21 -38.07 24.50
N GLN A 9 -23.89 -36.77 24.60
CA GLN A 9 -23.91 -36.09 25.90
C GLN A 9 -25.16 -35.19 25.97
N GLU A 10 -26.21 -35.77 26.53
CA GLU A 10 -27.39 -35.06 27.02
C GLU A 10 -27.04 -34.15 28.20
N GLU A 11 -27.76 -33.02 28.24
CA GLU A 11 -28.16 -32.25 29.42
C GLU A 11 -27.06 -31.61 30.27
N ASP A 12 -26.66 -30.40 29.88
CA ASP A 12 -26.46 -29.31 30.84
C ASP A 12 -26.90 -27.99 30.16
N GLU A 13 -28.08 -27.49 30.57
CA GLU A 13 -28.75 -26.30 30.00
C GLU A 13 -28.00 -24.97 30.25
N ASP A 14 -26.85 -24.96 30.93
CA ASP A 14 -26.11 -23.75 31.29
C ASP A 14 -24.78 -23.54 30.55
N ASN A 15 -24.48 -24.33 29.51
CA ASN A 15 -23.28 -24.15 28.67
C ASN A 15 -23.65 -23.95 27.19
N ALA A 16 -24.42 -22.90 26.89
CA ALA A 16 -24.80 -22.46 25.53
C ALA A 16 -23.62 -21.98 24.63
N TRP A 17 -22.41 -22.46 24.92
CA TRP A 17 -21.21 -22.35 24.11
C TRP A 17 -20.81 -23.75 23.63
N PHE A 18 -21.63 -24.35 22.78
CA PHE A 18 -21.12 -25.30 21.79
C PHE A 18 -20.15 -24.52 20.91
N GLN A 19 -18.91 -24.34 21.38
CA GLN A 19 -18.02 -23.38 20.75
C GLN A 19 -17.68 -23.93 19.36
N ILE A 20 -18.01 -23.16 18.32
CA ILE A 20 -17.66 -23.40 16.93
C ILE A 20 -16.13 -23.59 16.78
N SER A 21 -15.33 -23.07 17.74
CA SER A 21 -13.88 -23.35 17.92
C SER A 21 -13.53 -24.82 18.19
N ARG A 22 -14.47 -25.66 18.63
CA ARG A 22 -14.26 -27.12 18.74
C ARG A 22 -14.03 -27.79 17.40
N LEU A 23 -14.53 -27.23 16.29
CA LEU A 23 -14.19 -27.72 14.94
C LEU A 23 -12.69 -27.53 14.64
N LEU A 24 -12.09 -26.41 15.07
CA LEU A 24 -10.64 -26.19 15.00
C LEU A 24 -9.90 -27.20 15.88
N TYR A 25 -10.34 -27.36 17.13
CA TYR A 25 -9.78 -28.33 18.07
C TYR A 25 -9.88 -29.79 17.57
N TRP A 26 -10.96 -30.14 16.87
CA TRP A 26 -11.13 -31.45 16.23
C TRP A 26 -10.28 -31.63 14.96
N GLY A 27 -9.87 -30.53 14.31
CA GLY A 27 -8.82 -30.53 13.29
C GLY A 27 -7.42 -30.77 13.90
N ILE A 28 -7.17 -30.32 15.13
CA ILE A 28 -5.92 -30.61 15.84
C ILE A 28 -6.00 -32.01 16.44
N VAL A 29 -5.88 -33.03 15.60
CA VAL A 29 -5.96 -34.43 16.04
C VAL A 29 -4.64 -34.84 16.71
N PRO A 30 -4.60 -35.16 18.02
CA PRO A 30 -3.38 -35.66 18.65
C PRO A 30 -2.97 -37.00 18.02
N ALA A 31 -1.68 -37.17 17.75
CA ALA A 31 -1.13 -38.34 17.03
C ALA A 31 -1.51 -39.69 17.66
N GLU A 32 -1.80 -39.69 18.97
CA GLU A 32 -2.13 -40.89 19.75
C GLU A 32 -3.59 -41.35 19.59
N LYS A 33 -4.52 -40.46 19.23
CA LYS A 33 -5.96 -40.77 19.10
C LYS A 33 -6.37 -41.37 17.74
N TYR A 34 -5.45 -41.45 16.77
CA TYR A 34 -5.73 -41.94 15.41
C TYR A 34 -5.34 -43.41 15.18
N ARG A 35 -4.98 -44.16 16.23
CA ARG A 35 -4.36 -45.49 16.09
C ARG A 35 -5.32 -46.69 16.04
N THR A 36 -6.64 -46.53 15.95
CA THR A 36 -7.56 -47.69 15.96
C THR A 36 -8.62 -47.64 14.83
N ASN A 37 -8.20 -48.03 13.63
CA ASN A 37 -8.89 -48.93 12.67
C ASN A 37 -10.40 -48.84 12.36
N ASP A 38 -11.06 -47.68 12.42
CA ASP A 38 -12.30 -47.46 11.66
C ASP A 38 -12.36 -45.99 11.19
N TYR A 39 -11.78 -45.72 10.02
CA TYR A 39 -11.86 -44.39 9.40
C TYR A 39 -13.25 -44.19 8.77
N ALA A 40 -13.88 -43.05 9.03
CA ALA A 40 -15.09 -42.65 8.31
C ALA A 40 -14.82 -42.54 6.81
N THR A 41 -15.83 -42.78 5.99
CA THR A 41 -15.77 -42.43 4.58
C THR A 41 -15.85 -40.91 4.42
N TYR A 42 -15.40 -40.41 3.26
CA TYR A 42 -15.51 -38.99 2.91
C TYR A 42 -16.98 -38.53 3.03
N LYS A 43 -17.93 -39.35 2.55
CA LYS A 43 -19.36 -39.07 2.68
C LYS A 43 -19.81 -38.97 4.13
N GLU A 44 -19.50 -39.98 4.95
CA GLU A 44 -19.87 -40.00 6.38
C GLU A 44 -19.38 -38.75 7.12
N PHE A 45 -18.15 -38.33 6.84
CA PHE A 45 -17.58 -37.13 7.45
C PHE A 45 -18.26 -35.84 6.96
N THR A 46 -18.47 -35.69 5.65
CA THR A 46 -19.12 -34.50 5.10
C THR A 46 -20.59 -34.38 5.50
N ASP A 47 -21.31 -35.50 5.62
CA ASP A 47 -22.70 -35.55 6.10
C ASP A 47 -22.77 -35.14 7.57
N ALA A 48 -21.80 -35.55 8.38
CA ALA A 48 -21.70 -35.13 9.78
C ALA A 48 -21.49 -33.61 9.91
N LEU A 49 -20.62 -33.01 9.07
CA LEU A 49 -20.44 -31.56 9.05
C LEU A 49 -21.75 -30.83 8.69
N ILE A 50 -22.48 -31.31 7.68
CA ILE A 50 -23.78 -30.74 7.31
C ILE A 50 -24.75 -30.81 8.48
N LYS A 51 -24.81 -31.94 9.18
CA LYS A 51 -25.67 -32.12 10.36
C LYS A 51 -25.26 -31.19 11.51
N ILE A 52 -23.97 -31.04 11.79
CA ILE A 52 -23.46 -30.15 12.85
C ILE A 52 -23.82 -28.71 12.55
N VAL A 53 -23.55 -28.21 11.33
CA VAL A 53 -23.87 -26.82 10.97
C VAL A 53 -25.38 -26.56 11.04
N LYS A 54 -26.19 -27.55 10.66
CA LYS A 54 -27.65 -27.48 10.79
C LYS A 54 -28.11 -27.47 12.25
N TYR A 55 -27.50 -28.28 13.11
CA TYR A 55 -27.81 -28.32 14.56
C TYR A 55 -27.43 -27.01 15.25
N GLU A 56 -26.27 -26.45 14.92
CA GLU A 56 -25.82 -25.12 15.35
C GLU A 56 -26.73 -23.98 14.87
N GLY A 57 -27.59 -24.25 13.89
CA GLY A 57 -28.97 -23.77 13.86
C GLY A 57 -29.20 -22.31 14.24
N ARG A 58 -28.51 -21.36 13.59
CA ARG A 58 -28.90 -19.95 13.68
C ARG A 58 -29.84 -19.60 12.54
N GLU A 59 -31.12 -19.38 12.88
CA GLU A 59 -32.21 -19.11 11.92
C GLU A 59 -31.88 -18.02 10.90
N TYR A 60 -31.00 -17.09 11.28
CA TYR A 60 -30.67 -15.93 10.48
C TYR A 60 -29.62 -16.15 9.37
N ARG A 61 -28.90 -17.28 9.34
CA ARG A 61 -27.83 -17.49 8.34
C ARG A 61 -28.34 -17.53 6.90
N LYS A 62 -29.65 -17.69 6.66
CA LYS A 62 -30.40 -17.66 5.36
C LYS A 62 -29.87 -18.53 4.21
N LYS A 63 -28.64 -19.04 4.27
CA LYS A 63 -27.95 -19.88 3.31
C LYS A 63 -27.69 -21.23 3.99
N GLU A 64 -28.18 -22.32 3.39
CA GLU A 64 -27.91 -23.65 3.90
C GLU A 64 -26.45 -24.06 3.65
N PHE A 65 -25.88 -24.76 4.63
CA PHE A 65 -24.61 -25.46 4.45
C PHE A 65 -24.89 -26.80 3.79
N THR A 66 -24.46 -26.95 2.54
CA THR A 66 -24.80 -28.09 1.68
C THR A 66 -23.57 -28.81 1.19
N LYS A 67 -23.76 -29.97 0.54
CA LYS A 67 -22.68 -30.66 -0.16
C LYS A 67 -22.01 -29.77 -1.23
N ALA A 68 -22.78 -28.96 -1.94
CA ALA A 68 -22.23 -28.01 -2.91
C ALA A 68 -21.32 -26.96 -2.25
N THR A 69 -21.63 -26.54 -1.01
CA THR A 69 -20.75 -25.68 -0.22
C THR A 69 -19.43 -26.39 0.07
N ILE A 70 -19.48 -27.65 0.51
CA ILE A 70 -18.29 -28.46 0.78
C ILE A 70 -17.45 -28.66 -0.49
N ASP A 71 -18.09 -28.98 -1.62
CA ASP A 71 -17.41 -29.18 -2.91
C ASP A 71 -16.70 -27.90 -3.36
N SER A 72 -17.27 -26.72 -3.07
CA SER A 72 -16.65 -25.42 -3.38
C SER A 72 -15.36 -25.15 -2.61
N PHE A 73 -15.08 -25.89 -1.53
CA PHE A 73 -13.83 -25.75 -0.78
C PHE A 73 -12.61 -26.28 -1.53
N GLY A 74 -12.80 -27.08 -2.58
CA GLY A 74 -11.71 -27.58 -3.42
C GLY A 74 -10.77 -28.54 -2.68
N VAL A 75 -11.35 -29.50 -1.95
CA VAL A 75 -10.59 -30.51 -1.20
C VAL A 75 -9.77 -31.38 -2.17
N GLY A 76 -8.46 -31.51 -1.91
CA GLY A 76 -7.59 -32.39 -2.70
C GLY A 76 -7.71 -33.87 -2.32
N GLY A 77 -7.17 -34.75 -3.18
CA GLY A 77 -7.16 -36.21 -2.96
C GLY A 77 -8.41 -36.91 -3.49
N ASP A 78 -8.63 -38.16 -3.07
CA ASP A 78 -9.85 -38.90 -3.40
C ASP A 78 -11.01 -38.42 -2.52
N THR A 79 -12.03 -37.86 -3.16
CA THR A 79 -13.25 -37.34 -2.54
C THR A 79 -14.47 -38.19 -2.91
N SER A 80 -14.26 -39.40 -3.43
CA SER A 80 -15.33 -40.35 -3.72
C SER A 80 -16.10 -40.68 -2.45
N PRO A 81 -17.43 -40.85 -2.49
CA PRO A 81 -18.25 -41.05 -1.29
C PRO A 81 -17.76 -42.14 -0.35
N ASP A 82 -17.27 -43.26 -0.90
CA ASP A 82 -16.82 -44.43 -0.15
C ASP A 82 -15.31 -44.41 0.18
N ALA A 83 -14.57 -43.42 -0.33
CA ALA A 83 -13.15 -43.27 -0.04
C ALA A 83 -12.95 -42.99 1.45
N LYS A 84 -11.90 -43.55 2.06
CA LYS A 84 -11.55 -43.24 3.45
C LYS A 84 -11.02 -41.81 3.52
N ILE A 85 -11.58 -41.01 4.43
CA ILE A 85 -11.11 -39.64 4.62
C ILE A 85 -9.71 -39.65 5.24
N THR A 86 -8.83 -38.80 4.71
CA THR A 86 -7.50 -38.57 5.28
C THR A 86 -7.55 -37.56 6.42
N ARG A 87 -6.52 -37.58 7.29
CA ARG A 87 -6.38 -36.59 8.37
C ARG A 87 -6.33 -35.18 7.79
N GLU A 88 -5.56 -34.97 6.72
CA GLU A 88 -5.38 -33.68 6.06
C GLU A 88 -6.70 -33.15 5.49
N GLN A 89 -7.50 -34.00 4.84
CA GLN A 89 -8.83 -33.65 4.36
C GLN A 89 -9.78 -33.28 5.51
N ALA A 90 -9.78 -34.05 6.60
CA ALA A 90 -10.62 -33.77 7.77
C ALA A 90 -10.27 -32.41 8.41
N ILE A 91 -8.98 -32.11 8.58
CA ILE A 91 -8.50 -30.82 9.11
C ILE A 91 -8.96 -29.67 8.22
N PHE A 92 -8.71 -29.80 6.92
CA PHE A 92 -9.07 -28.78 5.94
C PHE A 92 -10.58 -28.52 5.91
N LEU A 93 -11.39 -29.58 5.93
CA LEU A 93 -12.85 -29.49 5.92
C LEU A 93 -13.40 -28.85 7.20
N CYS A 94 -12.90 -29.24 8.38
CA CYS A 94 -13.27 -28.60 9.64
C CYS A 94 -12.94 -27.10 9.60
N GLN A 95 -11.75 -26.74 9.13
CA GLN A 95 -11.30 -25.36 9.03
C GLN A 95 -12.19 -24.53 8.10
N LYS A 96 -12.48 -25.04 6.90
CA LYS A 96 -13.33 -24.35 5.92
C LYS A 96 -14.78 -24.24 6.38
N THR A 97 -15.28 -25.25 7.08
CA THR A 97 -16.63 -25.21 7.67
C THR A 97 -16.72 -24.14 8.75
N TYR A 98 -15.75 -24.08 9.66
CA TYR A 98 -15.64 -23.04 10.68
C TYR A 98 -15.64 -21.64 10.05
N ASN A 99 -14.75 -21.42 9.07
CA ASN A 99 -14.66 -20.14 8.35
C ASN A 99 -15.99 -19.75 7.70
N TRP A 100 -16.65 -20.69 7.02
CA TRP A 100 -17.94 -20.43 6.38
C TRP A 100 -19.02 -20.00 7.38
N MET A 101 -19.05 -20.60 8.58
CA MET A 101 -20.02 -20.24 9.61
C MET A 101 -19.79 -18.82 10.12
N VAL A 102 -18.54 -18.46 10.42
CA VAL A 102 -18.18 -17.12 10.92
C VAL A 102 -18.41 -16.04 9.85
N GLU A 103 -18.10 -16.33 8.58
CA GLU A 103 -18.41 -15.45 7.45
C GLU A 103 -19.92 -15.17 7.35
N ALA A 104 -20.74 -16.22 7.42
CA ALA A 104 -22.19 -16.11 7.34
C ALA A 104 -22.76 -15.25 8.50
N ASP A 105 -22.26 -15.45 9.72
CA ASP A 105 -22.67 -14.67 10.89
C ASP A 105 -22.28 -13.20 10.75
N THR A 106 -21.02 -12.93 10.39
CA THR A 106 -20.49 -11.57 10.27
C THR A 106 -21.24 -10.78 9.20
N PHE A 107 -21.50 -11.38 8.04
CA PHE A 107 -22.22 -10.70 6.96
C PHE A 107 -23.69 -10.49 7.28
N TYR A 108 -24.34 -11.42 7.98
CA TYR A 108 -25.70 -11.22 8.43
C TYR A 108 -25.79 -10.04 9.41
N GLU A 109 -24.94 -10.02 10.43
CA GLU A 109 -24.95 -8.98 11.47
C GLU A 109 -24.62 -7.60 10.88
N ALA A 110 -23.62 -7.53 10.00
CA ALA A 110 -23.28 -6.30 9.28
C ALA A 110 -24.45 -5.80 8.44
N LYS A 111 -25.09 -6.69 7.66
CA LYS A 111 -26.25 -6.33 6.82
C LYS A 111 -27.43 -5.88 7.67
N TRP A 112 -27.74 -6.60 8.74
CA TRP A 112 -28.80 -6.25 9.66
C TRP A 112 -28.56 -4.87 10.29
N ALA A 113 -27.33 -4.58 10.74
CA ALA A 113 -26.98 -3.28 11.31
C ALA A 113 -27.18 -2.15 10.29
N ILE A 114 -26.76 -2.36 9.04
CA ILE A 114 -26.91 -1.39 7.95
C ILE A 114 -28.38 -1.16 7.61
N ASP A 115 -29.17 -2.23 7.43
CA ASP A 115 -30.59 -2.14 7.08
C ASP A 115 -31.40 -1.44 8.21
N ASN A 116 -30.93 -1.47 9.45
CA ASN A 116 -31.52 -0.79 10.61
C ASN A 116 -30.85 0.56 10.95
N GLY A 117 -30.07 1.13 10.03
CA GLY A 117 -29.52 2.49 10.16
C GLY A 117 -28.37 2.65 11.16
N ARG A 118 -27.77 1.54 11.66
CA ARG A 118 -26.62 1.56 12.58
C ARG A 118 -25.28 1.78 11.86
N THR A 119 -25.24 2.72 10.92
CA THR A 119 -24.10 2.94 10.01
C THR A 119 -23.05 3.93 10.57
N LYS A 120 -23.49 4.81 11.47
CA LYS A 120 -22.66 5.79 12.19
C LYS A 120 -22.35 5.37 13.64
N GLU A 121 -23.19 4.48 14.15
CA GLU A 121 -23.20 3.88 15.50
C GLU A 121 -22.03 2.98 15.88
N SER A 122 -21.87 1.95 15.04
CA SER A 122 -21.31 0.65 15.41
C SER A 122 -21.84 -0.36 14.39
N VAL A 123 -21.09 -0.63 13.32
CA VAL A 123 -21.37 -1.83 12.54
C VAL A 123 -20.80 -3.01 13.32
N ILE A 124 -21.54 -4.12 13.41
CA ILE A 124 -21.10 -5.33 14.16
C ILE A 124 -20.25 -6.25 13.26
N GLY A 125 -20.09 -5.90 11.97
CA GLY A 125 -19.25 -6.61 11.02
C GLY A 125 -18.91 -5.73 9.81
N ILE A 126 -17.96 -6.17 8.99
CA ILE A 126 -17.54 -5.46 7.78
C ILE A 126 -18.06 -6.22 6.56
N ILE A 127 -18.56 -5.51 5.56
CA ILE A 127 -19.00 -6.04 4.27
C ILE A 127 -18.36 -5.23 3.15
N ASP A 128 -18.57 -5.64 1.90
CA ASP A 128 -18.22 -4.81 0.75
C ASP A 128 -18.94 -3.47 0.80
N GLY A 129 -18.18 -2.39 0.77
CA GLY A 129 -18.74 -1.06 0.96
C GLY A 129 -17.71 0.04 1.01
N VAL A 130 -18.21 1.26 1.24
CA VAL A 130 -17.39 2.44 1.44
C VAL A 130 -17.42 2.81 2.92
N TYR A 131 -16.25 3.04 3.48
CA TYR A 131 -16.04 3.28 4.90
C TYR A 131 -15.19 4.53 5.14
N THR A 132 -15.30 5.11 6.33
CA THR A 132 -14.29 6.02 6.87
C THR A 132 -13.69 5.45 8.14
N LEU A 133 -12.41 5.74 8.37
CA LEU A 133 -11.69 5.32 9.56
C LEU A 133 -11.49 6.52 10.49
N ALA A 134 -11.67 6.34 11.80
CA ALA A 134 -11.33 7.33 12.80
C ALA A 134 -10.51 6.72 13.93
N SER A 135 -9.54 7.49 14.43
CA SER A 135 -8.88 7.15 15.69
C SER A 135 -9.90 7.15 16.82
N VAL A 136 -9.75 6.25 17.79
CA VAL A 136 -10.54 6.31 19.04
C VAL A 136 -9.95 7.32 20.04
N MET A 137 -8.88 8.01 19.67
CA MET A 137 -8.18 8.99 20.49
C MET A 137 -8.64 10.41 20.20
N GLY A 138 -8.52 11.30 21.18
CA GLY A 138 -8.87 12.72 20.99
C GLY A 138 -10.34 12.92 20.61
N GLN A 139 -10.62 13.85 19.70
CA GLN A 139 -11.95 14.12 19.18
C GLN A 139 -12.27 13.28 17.92
N ASN A 140 -11.84 12.02 17.92
CA ASN A 140 -11.97 11.08 16.80
C ASN A 140 -11.52 11.65 15.43
N PRO A 141 -10.27 12.15 15.30
CA PRO A 141 -9.74 12.58 14.02
C PRO A 141 -9.75 11.42 13.02
N ARG A 142 -9.97 11.75 11.75
CA ARG A 142 -10.19 10.79 10.67
C ARG A 142 -8.86 10.40 10.04
N VAL A 143 -8.81 9.22 9.45
CA VAL A 143 -7.69 8.85 8.58
C VAL A 143 -7.86 9.58 7.26
N ALA A 144 -6.81 10.28 6.84
CA ALA A 144 -6.68 10.98 5.58
C ALA A 144 -5.45 10.50 4.81
N ILE A 145 -5.48 10.64 3.48
CA ILE A 145 -4.28 10.48 2.64
C ILE A 145 -3.78 11.87 2.24
N ASN A 146 -2.50 12.14 2.50
CA ASN A 146 -1.86 13.40 2.12
C ASN A 146 -1.44 13.40 0.65
N ALA A 147 -0.89 14.53 0.18
CA ALA A 147 -0.51 14.72 -1.22
C ALA A 147 0.58 13.73 -1.69
N GLU A 148 1.41 13.25 -0.76
CA GLU A 148 2.44 12.23 -1.00
C GLU A 148 1.89 10.80 -0.98
N GLY A 149 0.58 10.62 -0.82
CA GLY A 149 -0.06 9.31 -0.77
C GLY A 149 0.16 8.58 0.56
N LYS A 150 0.54 9.27 1.64
CA LYS A 150 0.74 8.67 2.97
C LYS A 150 -0.46 8.90 3.88
N ALA A 151 -0.73 7.94 4.74
CA ALA A 151 -1.84 8.02 5.68
C ALA A 151 -1.47 8.79 6.96
N GLU A 152 -2.36 9.68 7.37
CA GLU A 152 -2.21 10.53 8.56
C GLU A 152 -3.57 10.85 9.19
N LEU A 153 -3.56 11.35 10.42
CA LEU A 153 -4.75 11.87 11.08
C LEU A 153 -5.12 13.26 10.54
N SER A 154 -6.42 13.50 10.40
CA SER A 154 -6.96 14.79 10.02
C SER A 154 -8.32 15.04 10.67
N SER A 155 -8.47 16.17 11.35
CA SER A 155 -9.75 16.71 11.82
C SER A 155 -10.55 17.35 10.69
N ALA A 156 -9.87 17.74 9.61
CA ALA A 156 -10.39 18.46 8.46
C ALA A 156 -10.92 17.56 7.33
N LYS A 157 -10.27 16.41 7.14
CA LYS A 157 -10.47 15.52 5.99
C LYS A 157 -10.76 14.11 6.47
N ALA A 158 -11.83 13.51 5.93
CA ALA A 158 -12.14 12.10 6.12
C ALA A 158 -11.96 11.37 4.78
N GLU A 159 -10.93 10.54 4.66
CA GLU A 159 -10.78 9.71 3.48
C GLU A 159 -11.84 8.60 3.47
N ARG A 160 -12.48 8.47 2.32
CA ARG A 160 -13.40 7.36 2.04
C ARG A 160 -12.61 6.24 1.42
N PHE A 161 -12.81 5.05 1.97
CA PHE A 161 -12.14 3.85 1.51
C PHE A 161 -13.16 2.82 1.06
N LYS A 162 -12.95 2.26 -0.12
CA LYS A 162 -13.64 1.06 -0.56
C LYS A 162 -13.01 -0.14 0.12
N PHE A 163 -13.78 -0.80 0.96
CA PHE A 163 -13.41 -2.08 1.55
C PHE A 163 -13.99 -3.17 0.64
N THR A 164 -13.18 -4.16 0.28
CA THR A 164 -13.61 -5.30 -0.52
C THR A 164 -13.12 -6.57 0.13
N TYR A 165 -14.06 -7.45 0.46
CA TYR A 165 -13.83 -8.75 1.04
C TYR A 165 -13.12 -9.66 0.03
N LYS A 166 -12.08 -10.36 0.51
CA LYS A 166 -11.23 -11.23 -0.31
C LYS A 166 -11.26 -12.68 0.13
N GLY A 167 -12.05 -13.00 1.16
CA GLY A 167 -12.10 -14.32 1.76
C GLY A 167 -11.63 -14.31 3.21
N SER A 168 -11.66 -15.48 3.82
CA SER A 168 -11.18 -15.70 5.17
C SER A 168 -10.14 -16.81 5.21
N ARG A 169 -9.28 -16.74 6.23
CA ARG A 169 -8.36 -17.82 6.57
C ARG A 169 -8.05 -17.78 8.05
N THR A 170 -7.35 -18.79 8.51
CA THR A 170 -6.95 -18.92 9.92
C THR A 170 -5.49 -18.54 10.05
N ASN A 171 -5.16 -17.79 11.10
CA ASN A 171 -3.79 -17.39 11.38
C ASN A 171 -3.01 -18.54 12.05
N GLN A 172 -1.73 -18.31 12.33
CA GLN A 172 -0.85 -19.27 13.01
C GLN A 172 -1.25 -19.59 14.46
N PHE A 173 -2.15 -18.80 15.05
CA PHE A 173 -2.72 -18.97 16.38
C PHE A 173 -4.12 -19.60 16.35
N GLU A 174 -4.54 -20.10 15.17
CA GLU A 174 -5.83 -20.75 14.96
C GLU A 174 -7.03 -19.79 15.07
N GLU A 175 -6.78 -18.48 14.97
CA GLU A 175 -7.83 -17.45 14.99
C GLU A 175 -8.28 -17.13 13.56
N MET A 176 -9.59 -16.93 13.40
CA MET A 176 -10.20 -16.56 12.13
C MET A 176 -9.87 -15.13 11.75
N MET A 177 -9.45 -14.92 10.49
CA MET A 177 -9.24 -13.60 9.92
C MET A 177 -10.16 -13.39 8.72
N MET A 178 -10.93 -12.31 8.76
CA MET A 178 -11.63 -11.77 7.61
C MET A 178 -10.67 -10.87 6.83
N LEU A 179 -10.45 -11.17 5.55
CA LEU A 179 -9.48 -10.47 4.72
C LEU A 179 -10.15 -9.46 3.80
N TYR A 180 -9.62 -8.25 3.78
CA TYR A 180 -10.11 -7.15 2.98
C TYR A 180 -8.98 -6.45 2.24
N THR A 181 -9.28 -5.92 1.06
CA THR A 181 -8.52 -4.80 0.52
C THR A 181 -9.14 -3.50 0.99
N ILE A 182 -8.30 -2.52 1.30
CA ILE A 182 -8.72 -1.15 1.61
C ILE A 182 -8.21 -0.28 0.46
N GLN A 183 -9.12 0.31 -0.33
CA GLN A 183 -8.77 1.15 -1.46
C GLN A 183 -9.25 2.58 -1.26
N THR A 184 -8.46 3.57 -1.65
CA THR A 184 -8.96 4.93 -1.87
C THR A 184 -9.98 4.93 -3.01
N MET A 185 -10.83 5.96 -3.07
CA MET A 185 -11.89 6.03 -4.09
C MET A 185 -11.37 6.16 -5.54
N ASP A 186 -10.09 6.52 -5.73
CA ASP A 186 -9.40 6.53 -7.02
C ASP A 186 -8.69 5.19 -7.35
N GLY A 187 -8.84 4.17 -6.50
CA GLY A 187 -8.46 2.79 -6.79
C GLY A 187 -7.11 2.35 -6.23
N LYS A 188 -6.34 3.22 -5.57
CA LYS A 188 -5.08 2.83 -4.92
C LYS A 188 -5.35 2.07 -3.63
N TYR A 189 -4.52 1.07 -3.34
CA TYR A 189 -4.60 0.28 -2.12
C TYR A 189 -3.84 0.95 -0.99
N LEU A 190 -4.49 1.10 0.16
CA LEU A 190 -3.82 1.42 1.41
C LEU A 190 -2.97 0.21 1.82
N ALA A 191 -1.68 0.42 2.07
CA ALA A 191 -0.70 -0.64 2.23
C ALA A 191 0.45 -0.20 3.14
N LEU A 192 1.35 -1.14 3.45
CA LEU A 192 2.61 -0.82 4.11
C LEU A 192 3.64 -0.28 3.11
N SER A 193 4.50 0.61 3.58
CA SER A 193 5.67 1.04 2.80
C SER A 193 6.67 -0.10 2.64
N GLY A 194 6.70 -0.72 1.46
CA GLY A 194 7.62 -1.80 1.08
C GLY A 194 7.26 -3.19 1.63
N ASN A 195 8.03 -4.21 1.21
CA ASN A 195 7.62 -5.62 1.29
C ASN A 195 7.83 -6.31 2.66
N VAL A 196 8.37 -5.60 3.66
CA VAL A 196 8.63 -6.17 4.99
C VAL A 196 7.80 -5.44 6.04
N PRO A 197 6.85 -6.11 6.71
CA PRO A 197 6.07 -5.51 7.78
C PRO A 197 6.94 -5.27 9.01
N THR A 198 7.38 -4.02 9.21
CA THR A 198 8.22 -3.62 10.35
C THR A 198 7.54 -2.51 11.15
N ASN A 199 7.72 -2.57 12.47
CA ASN A 199 7.27 -1.55 13.42
C ASN A 199 7.65 -0.12 12.98
N GLY A 200 6.74 0.83 13.17
CA GLY A 200 6.93 2.25 12.86
C GLY A 200 6.70 2.63 11.39
N LYS A 201 6.38 1.67 10.51
CA LYS A 201 6.16 2.00 9.10
C LYS A 201 4.84 2.72 8.89
N GLN A 202 4.91 3.91 8.30
CA GLN A 202 3.74 4.64 7.85
C GLN A 202 3.04 3.90 6.70
N LEU A 203 1.71 3.90 6.76
CA LEU A 203 0.84 3.40 5.70
C LEU A 203 0.89 4.36 4.50
N ILE A 204 0.88 3.78 3.31
CA ILE A 204 0.93 4.49 2.03
C ILE A 204 -0.17 3.98 1.10
N THR A 205 -0.41 4.70 0.02
CA THR A 205 -1.22 4.23 -1.11
C THR A 205 -0.31 3.69 -2.21
N GLN A 206 -0.71 2.58 -2.84
CA GLN A 206 0.01 1.94 -3.92
C GLN A 206 -0.94 1.30 -4.94
N ASP A 207 -0.46 0.95 -6.13
CA ASP A 207 -1.30 0.31 -7.16
C ASP A 207 -1.43 -1.21 -6.97
N THR A 208 -0.51 -1.83 -6.24
CA THR A 208 -0.53 -3.27 -5.97
C THR A 208 -1.51 -3.62 -4.85
N GLU A 209 -2.34 -4.65 -5.07
CA GLU A 209 -3.27 -5.16 -4.08
C GLU A 209 -2.54 -5.48 -2.75
N PHE A 210 -3.08 -4.96 -1.65
CA PHE A 210 -2.61 -5.26 -0.31
C PHE A 210 -3.76 -5.78 0.54
N LEU A 211 -3.56 -6.93 1.18
CA LEU A 211 -4.54 -7.55 2.04
C LEU A 211 -4.35 -7.11 3.48
N TRP A 212 -5.46 -6.77 4.13
CA TRP A 212 -5.57 -6.52 5.56
C TRP A 212 -6.48 -7.56 6.18
N ALA A 213 -6.09 -8.08 7.34
CA ALA A 213 -7.03 -8.71 8.25
C ALA A 213 -7.67 -7.61 9.11
N ILE A 214 -9.00 -7.67 9.24
CA ILE A 214 -9.77 -6.73 10.05
C ILE A 214 -10.56 -7.55 11.06
N GLU A 215 -10.30 -7.29 12.33
CA GLU A 215 -10.85 -8.04 13.45
C GLU A 215 -11.60 -7.11 14.39
N GLY A 216 -12.73 -7.56 14.91
CA GLY A 216 -13.61 -6.80 15.78
C GLY A 216 -15.09 -6.93 15.34
N PRO A 217 -15.98 -6.19 16.01
CA PRO A 217 -15.67 -5.21 17.04
C PRO A 217 -15.35 -5.85 18.41
N PHE A 218 -14.39 -5.29 19.16
CA PHE A 218 -13.99 -5.81 20.49
C PHE A 218 -14.89 -5.35 21.64
N ASN A 219 -15.63 -4.26 21.42
CA ASN A 219 -16.54 -3.64 22.39
C ASN A 219 -17.81 -3.19 21.67
N GLU A 220 -18.88 -2.92 22.41
CA GLU A 220 -20.15 -2.38 21.86
C GLU A 220 -19.97 -1.09 21.03
N GLY A 221 -18.82 -0.42 21.15
CA GLY A 221 -18.47 0.81 20.43
C GLY A 221 -17.89 0.65 19.00
N GLY A 222 -17.85 -0.55 18.40
CA GLY A 222 -17.47 -0.67 16.97
C GLY A 222 -15.98 -0.42 16.67
N GLN A 223 -15.09 -0.87 17.57
CA GLN A 223 -13.63 -0.70 17.45
C GLN A 223 -12.98 -1.92 16.79
N TYR A 224 -12.15 -1.67 15.78
CA TYR A 224 -11.51 -2.71 14.99
C TYR A 224 -9.98 -2.63 15.05
N LYS A 225 -9.36 -3.81 15.06
CA LYS A 225 -7.93 -4.00 14.77
C LYS A 225 -7.79 -4.20 13.27
N ILE A 226 -6.77 -3.59 12.68
CA ILE A 226 -6.41 -3.77 11.28
C ILE A 226 -4.94 -4.20 11.27
N TYR A 227 -4.59 -5.28 10.57
CA TYR A 227 -3.22 -5.79 10.56
C TYR A 227 -2.89 -6.59 9.30
N PRO A 228 -1.61 -6.72 8.91
CA PRO A 228 -1.21 -7.58 7.81
C PRO A 228 -1.53 -9.05 8.17
N PRO A 229 -2.14 -9.84 7.28
CA PRO A 229 -2.62 -11.19 7.58
C PRO A 229 -1.56 -12.19 8.06
N ASP A 230 -0.28 -11.95 7.76
CA ASP A 230 0.84 -12.80 8.20
C ASP A 230 1.48 -12.32 9.51
N TYR A 231 1.02 -11.17 10.05
CA TYR A 231 1.57 -10.50 11.22
C TYR A 231 0.46 -10.00 12.15
N PRO A 232 -0.29 -10.88 12.82
CA PRO A 232 -1.46 -10.53 13.65
C PRO A 232 -1.15 -9.60 14.83
N ASN A 233 0.10 -9.57 15.31
CA ASN A 233 0.54 -8.67 16.37
C ASN A 233 1.11 -7.34 15.85
N LEU A 234 1.10 -7.11 14.54
CA LEU A 234 1.58 -5.86 13.93
C LEU A 234 0.37 -5.04 13.48
N LEU A 235 -0.19 -4.30 14.43
CA LEU A 235 -1.46 -3.58 14.29
C LEU A 235 -1.25 -2.21 13.66
N VAL A 236 -2.18 -1.78 12.81
CA VAL A 236 -2.30 -0.38 12.39
C VAL A 236 -2.47 0.47 13.63
N SER A 237 -1.76 1.59 13.67
CA SER A 237 -1.62 2.42 14.85
C SER A 237 -1.47 3.89 14.52
N VAL A 238 -1.81 4.73 15.48
CA VAL A 238 -1.49 6.16 15.45
C VAL A 238 -0.12 6.37 16.09
N GLU A 239 0.79 7.02 15.37
CA GLU A 239 2.15 7.29 15.85
C GLU A 239 2.18 8.09 17.16
N GLU A 240 3.08 7.71 18.06
CA GLU A 240 3.36 8.40 19.34
C GLU A 240 2.14 8.63 20.25
N ARG A 241 1.01 7.94 20.03
CA ARG A 241 -0.24 8.15 20.79
C ARG A 241 -0.73 9.60 20.73
N GLN A 242 -0.51 10.28 19.62
CA GLN A 242 -0.93 11.67 19.42
C GLN A 242 -2.23 11.76 18.61
N SER A 243 -3.09 12.73 18.89
CA SER A 243 -4.36 12.93 18.17
C SER A 243 -4.38 14.22 17.34
N LYS A 244 -3.21 14.77 17.01
CA LYS A 244 -3.08 16.00 16.22
C LYS A 244 -3.14 15.71 14.72
N ASP A 245 -3.58 16.70 13.94
CA ASP A 245 -3.55 16.63 12.48
C ASP A 245 -2.12 16.43 11.96
N GLY A 246 -1.99 15.64 10.88
CA GLY A 246 -0.72 15.23 10.29
C GLY A 246 0.00 14.11 11.05
N THR A 247 -0.55 13.59 12.16
CA THR A 247 0.06 12.44 12.86
C THR A 247 0.04 11.21 11.94
N PRO A 248 1.19 10.57 11.66
CA PRO A 248 1.25 9.39 10.81
C PRO A 248 0.38 8.23 11.30
N ILE A 249 -0.31 7.58 10.36
CA ILE A 249 -0.86 6.24 10.57
C ILE A 249 0.23 5.24 10.21
N ILE A 250 0.67 4.47 11.20
CA ILE A 250 1.78 3.52 11.12
C ILE A 250 1.29 2.11 11.41
N VAL A 251 2.19 1.14 11.38
CA VAL A 251 2.01 -0.13 12.10
C VAL A 251 2.91 -0.22 13.32
N GLY A 252 2.41 -0.79 14.41
CA GLY A 252 3.15 -1.03 15.63
C GLY A 252 2.89 -2.42 16.22
N PHE A 253 3.87 -2.95 16.95
CA PHE A 253 3.70 -4.23 17.63
C PHE A 253 2.86 -4.08 18.90
N ASP A 254 1.79 -4.87 18.99
CA ASP A 254 1.01 -5.07 20.18
C ASP A 254 0.43 -6.50 20.19
N ALA A 255 0.60 -7.21 21.29
CA ALA A 255 0.14 -8.59 21.46
C ALA A 255 -0.87 -8.72 22.61
N SER A 256 -1.43 -7.60 23.07
CA SER A 256 -2.40 -7.61 24.16
C SER A 256 -3.79 -7.95 23.63
N VAL A 257 -4.56 -8.69 24.44
CA VAL A 257 -5.95 -9.06 24.11
C VAL A 257 -6.79 -7.80 23.86
N ASN A 258 -6.61 -6.81 24.73
CA ASN A 258 -7.23 -5.48 24.67
C ASN A 258 -6.15 -4.43 24.34
N PRO A 259 -5.90 -4.15 23.06
CA PRO A 259 -4.87 -3.21 22.67
C PRO A 259 -5.20 -1.79 23.11
N PRO A 260 -4.18 -0.97 23.42
CA PRO A 260 -4.36 0.44 23.70
C PRO A 260 -5.11 1.19 22.59
N SER A 261 -5.76 2.30 22.96
CA SER A 261 -6.55 3.14 22.05
C SER A 261 -5.84 3.56 20.76
N ASN A 262 -4.51 3.68 20.73
CA ASN A 262 -3.82 4.04 19.49
C ASN A 262 -3.81 2.92 18.43
N TYR A 263 -4.17 1.69 18.77
CA TYR A 263 -4.13 0.50 17.91
C TYR A 263 -5.50 0.02 17.41
N VAL A 264 -6.56 0.74 17.77
CA VAL A 264 -7.93 0.42 17.35
C VAL A 264 -8.58 1.62 16.70
N PHE A 265 -9.42 1.36 15.72
CA PHE A 265 -10.08 2.38 14.92
C PHE A 265 -11.58 2.16 14.88
N TYR A 266 -12.33 3.25 14.88
CA TYR A 266 -13.73 3.21 14.50
C TYR A 266 -13.83 3.06 12.98
N VAL A 267 -14.66 2.12 12.52
CA VAL A 267 -14.90 1.84 11.09
C VAL A 267 -16.36 2.17 10.78
N TYR A 268 -16.60 3.30 10.12
CA TYR A 268 -17.95 3.80 9.86
C TYR A 268 -18.40 3.49 8.45
N TYR A 269 -19.57 2.91 8.30
CA TYR A 269 -20.15 2.59 7.00
C TYR A 269 -20.78 3.83 6.37
N GLU A 270 -20.40 4.15 5.14
CA GLU A 270 -20.91 5.29 4.38
C GLU A 270 -21.75 4.87 3.16
N GLY A 271 -21.82 3.57 2.81
CA GLY A 271 -22.72 3.05 1.78
C GLY A 271 -22.16 1.92 0.91
N ASN A 272 -22.99 1.39 0.01
CA ASN A 272 -22.64 0.25 -0.84
C ASN A 272 -21.53 0.60 -1.86
N ALA A 273 -20.74 -0.41 -2.23
CA ALA A 273 -19.64 -0.26 -3.20
C ALA A 273 -20.12 -0.04 -4.66
N SER A 274 -21.39 -0.35 -4.99
CA SER A 274 -21.98 -0.23 -6.34
C SER A 274 -22.68 1.10 -6.63
N THR A 275 -22.92 1.90 -5.60
CA THR A 275 -23.56 3.20 -5.72
C THR A 275 -22.50 4.24 -6.08
N SER A 276 -22.70 4.94 -7.20
CA SER A 276 -21.93 6.12 -7.60
C SER A 276 -22.10 7.21 -6.54
N PHE A 277 -21.25 7.17 -5.53
CA PHE A 277 -21.19 8.21 -4.50
C PHE A 277 -20.18 9.27 -4.92
N SER A 278 -20.58 10.54 -4.83
CA SER A 278 -19.66 11.68 -4.83
C SER A 278 -18.53 11.42 -3.84
N ARG A 279 -17.28 11.71 -4.23
CA ARG A 279 -16.02 11.23 -3.65
C ARG A 279 -15.82 11.48 -2.14
N TRP A 280 -16.70 12.23 -1.46
CA TRP A 280 -16.52 12.70 -0.08
C TRP A 280 -17.85 12.96 0.64
N LYS A 281 -17.80 12.99 1.97
CA LYS A 281 -18.82 13.60 2.83
C LYS A 281 -18.23 14.91 3.35
N GLU A 282 -18.88 16.04 3.04
CA GLU A 282 -18.44 17.35 3.53
C GLU A 282 -18.53 17.39 5.06
N LEU A 283 -17.37 17.52 5.73
CA LEU A 283 -17.32 18.09 7.07
C LEU A 283 -17.43 19.62 6.93
N PRO A 284 -18.13 20.32 7.84
CA PRO A 284 -18.21 21.78 7.78
C PRO A 284 -16.79 22.38 7.83
N ALA A 285 -16.38 23.03 6.75
CA ALA A 285 -15.09 23.70 6.64
C ALA A 285 -15.28 25.22 6.71
N THR A 286 -14.49 25.89 7.55
CA THR A 286 -14.45 27.35 7.60
C THR A 286 -13.31 27.85 6.72
N ALA A 287 -13.64 28.62 5.69
CA ALA A 287 -12.66 29.33 4.87
C ALA A 287 -12.45 30.74 5.41
N THR A 288 -11.19 31.09 5.67
CA THR A 288 -10.78 32.44 6.13
C THR A 288 -9.90 33.11 5.07
N PRO A 289 -10.05 34.41 4.76
CA PRO A 289 -9.16 35.08 3.81
C PRO A 289 -7.69 34.86 4.17
N SER A 290 -6.89 34.41 3.22
CA SER A 290 -5.49 34.03 3.47
C SER A 290 -4.67 35.25 3.88
N LYS A 291 -3.84 35.06 4.91
CA LYS A 291 -2.82 36.02 5.34
C LYS A 291 -1.42 35.62 4.87
N THR A 292 -1.33 34.63 3.99
CA THR A 292 -0.05 34.10 3.51
C THR A 292 0.67 35.16 2.68
N SER A 293 1.95 35.40 3.00
CA SER A 293 2.84 36.17 2.14
C SER A 293 3.24 35.30 0.96
N PHE A 294 2.85 35.69 -0.25
CA PHE A 294 3.25 35.03 -1.49
C PHE A 294 4.41 35.80 -2.11
N VAL A 295 5.45 35.09 -2.50
CA VAL A 295 6.64 35.66 -3.14
C VAL A 295 6.90 34.91 -4.44
N MET A 296 7.19 35.65 -5.50
CA MET A 296 7.55 35.10 -6.80
C MET A 296 8.86 35.72 -7.27
N ASN A 297 9.84 34.88 -7.61
CA ASN A 297 11.19 35.34 -8.00
C ASN A 297 11.78 36.35 -6.99
N SER A 298 11.62 36.06 -5.69
CA SER A 298 12.06 36.90 -4.58
C SER A 298 11.38 38.28 -4.46
N GLN A 299 10.29 38.51 -5.19
CA GLN A 299 9.46 39.72 -5.07
C GLN A 299 8.08 39.38 -4.50
N PRO A 300 7.53 40.19 -3.58
CA PRO A 300 6.16 40.00 -3.08
C PRO A 300 5.14 40.05 -4.21
N VAL A 301 4.17 39.14 -4.19
CA VAL A 301 3.03 39.13 -5.13
C VAL A 301 1.71 39.10 -4.36
N SER A 302 0.74 39.88 -4.85
CA SER A 302 -0.61 39.91 -4.27
C SER A 302 -1.48 38.86 -4.95
N VAL A 303 -2.24 38.11 -4.15
CA VAL A 303 -3.26 37.18 -4.64
C VAL A 303 -4.62 37.74 -4.27
N THR A 304 -5.39 38.09 -5.30
CA THR A 304 -6.68 38.77 -5.15
C THR A 304 -7.79 37.90 -4.56
N ALA A 305 -7.66 36.58 -4.66
CA ALA A 305 -8.64 35.62 -4.14
C ALA A 305 -7.97 34.36 -3.58
N ALA A 306 -7.63 34.39 -2.29
CA ALA A 306 -7.01 33.28 -1.57
C ALA A 306 -7.67 33.07 -0.20
N TYR A 307 -7.97 31.82 0.12
CA TYR A 307 -8.48 31.37 1.40
C TYR A 307 -7.50 30.43 2.09
N THR A 308 -7.55 30.37 3.41
CA THR A 308 -6.95 29.32 4.21
C THR A 308 -8.06 28.49 4.85
N ILE A 309 -7.99 27.17 4.67
CA ILE A 309 -8.84 26.18 5.34
C ILE A 309 -7.87 25.22 6.05
N ASN A 310 -7.96 25.14 7.37
CA ASN A 310 -7.12 24.25 8.21
C ASN A 310 -5.62 24.34 7.88
N GLY A 311 -5.11 25.58 7.74
CA GLY A 311 -3.70 25.84 7.44
C GLY A 311 -3.27 25.65 5.98
N THR A 312 -4.15 25.18 5.10
CA THR A 312 -3.87 24.99 3.66
C THR A 312 -4.39 26.16 2.83
N ASN A 313 -3.60 26.61 1.85
CA ASN A 313 -3.95 27.70 0.94
C ASN A 313 -4.75 27.22 -0.28
N TYR A 314 -5.91 27.83 -0.49
CA TYR A 314 -6.81 27.62 -1.62
C TYR A 314 -6.95 28.91 -2.41
N LEU A 315 -6.57 28.89 -3.68
CA LEU A 315 -6.58 30.08 -4.53
C LEU A 315 -7.62 29.90 -5.63
N GLN A 316 -8.33 30.97 -5.94
CA GLN A 316 -9.23 30.98 -7.08
C GLN A 316 -8.43 30.72 -8.36
N LEU A 317 -8.89 29.79 -9.21
CA LEU A 317 -8.15 29.41 -10.42
C LEU A 317 -7.78 30.61 -11.31
N ARG A 318 -8.71 31.56 -11.47
CA ARG A 318 -8.47 32.81 -12.23
C ARG A 318 -7.48 33.75 -11.54
N ALA A 319 -7.45 33.80 -10.21
CA ALA A 319 -6.45 34.57 -9.48
C ALA A 319 -5.05 33.97 -9.65
N ILE A 320 -4.93 32.64 -9.71
CA ILE A 320 -3.66 31.97 -10.04
C ILE A 320 -3.23 32.34 -11.47
N ALA A 321 -4.15 32.28 -12.44
CA ALA A 321 -3.86 32.62 -13.84
C ALA A 321 -3.38 34.07 -14.00
N ALA A 322 -4.06 35.02 -13.33
CA ALA A 322 -3.66 36.43 -13.33
C ALA A 322 -2.32 36.67 -12.63
N MET A 323 -2.10 36.02 -11.48
CA MET A 323 -0.84 36.11 -10.74
C MET A 323 0.36 35.61 -11.57
N LEU A 324 0.18 34.55 -12.36
CA LEU A 324 1.23 33.97 -13.21
C LEU A 324 1.31 34.58 -14.62
N ASN A 325 0.40 35.51 -14.98
CA ASN A 325 0.34 36.07 -16.32
C ASN A 325 1.61 36.86 -16.66
N GLY A 326 2.17 36.65 -17.86
CA GLY A 326 3.43 37.26 -18.27
C GLY A 326 4.69 36.60 -17.68
N THR A 327 4.54 35.51 -16.92
CA THR A 327 5.67 34.69 -16.44
C THR A 327 5.85 33.42 -17.29
N ALA A 328 6.94 32.69 -17.07
CA ALA A 328 7.16 31.37 -17.68
C ALA A 328 6.12 30.30 -17.27
N ALA A 329 5.27 30.60 -16.28
CA ALA A 329 4.19 29.73 -15.83
C ALA A 329 2.80 30.24 -16.21
N GLN A 330 2.71 31.21 -17.13
CA GLN A 330 1.43 31.74 -17.59
C GLN A 330 0.56 30.65 -18.21
N PHE A 331 -0.74 30.71 -17.96
CA PHE A 331 -1.74 29.86 -18.59
C PHE A 331 -3.04 30.64 -18.73
N ASP A 332 -3.87 30.23 -19.67
CA ASP A 332 -5.22 30.76 -19.80
C ASP A 332 -6.24 29.77 -19.23
N VAL A 333 -7.38 30.29 -18.78
CA VAL A 333 -8.47 29.46 -18.27
C VAL A 333 -9.81 29.90 -18.83
N GLY A 334 -10.50 28.96 -19.46
CA GLY A 334 -11.77 29.17 -20.13
C GLY A 334 -12.83 28.12 -19.75
N TRP A 335 -14.01 28.25 -20.36
CA TRP A 335 -15.10 27.28 -20.27
C TRP A 335 -15.51 26.87 -21.68
N ASP A 336 -15.48 25.57 -21.98
CA ASP A 336 -15.83 25.04 -23.32
C ASP A 336 -17.31 24.61 -23.44
N GLY A 337 -18.12 24.91 -22.42
CA GLY A 337 -19.51 24.44 -22.31
C GLY A 337 -19.66 23.19 -21.43
N LYS A 338 -18.57 22.47 -21.14
CA LYS A 338 -18.59 21.20 -20.39
C LYS A 338 -17.48 21.09 -19.34
N TYR A 339 -16.30 21.64 -19.62
CA TYR A 339 -15.10 21.55 -18.81
C TYR A 339 -14.49 22.94 -18.59
N ALA A 340 -13.86 23.11 -17.42
CA ALA A 340 -12.95 24.22 -17.18
C ALA A 340 -11.62 23.91 -17.89
N VAL A 341 -11.36 24.61 -18.99
CA VAL A 341 -10.19 24.34 -19.84
C VAL A 341 -9.01 25.15 -19.33
N ILE A 342 -7.89 24.47 -19.10
CA ILE A 342 -6.60 25.06 -18.72
C ILE A 342 -5.68 24.93 -19.93
N GLU A 343 -5.14 26.06 -20.40
CA GLU A 343 -4.30 26.14 -21.59
C GLU A 343 -2.88 26.60 -21.21
N PRO A 344 -1.93 25.66 -21.01
CA PRO A 344 -0.57 26.02 -20.65
C PRO A 344 0.13 26.89 -21.70
N GLY A 345 0.98 27.81 -21.24
CA GLY A 345 1.79 28.72 -22.04
C GLY A 345 1.02 29.89 -22.65
N LYS A 346 -0.33 29.84 -22.61
CA LYS A 346 -1.18 30.90 -23.15
C LYS A 346 -1.32 32.05 -22.13
N PRO A 347 -1.18 33.32 -22.53
CA PRO A 347 -1.41 34.45 -21.65
C PRO A 347 -2.87 34.46 -21.16
N TYR A 348 -3.07 34.78 -19.88
CA TYR A 348 -4.41 34.86 -19.31
C TYR A 348 -5.20 36.00 -19.97
N SER A 349 -6.34 35.68 -20.59
CA SER A 349 -7.15 36.66 -21.32
C SER A 349 -8.37 37.17 -20.56
N GLY A 350 -8.60 36.65 -19.35
CA GLY A 350 -9.74 37.03 -18.52
C GLY A 350 -9.49 38.26 -17.64
N THR A 351 -10.57 38.78 -17.07
CA THR A 351 -10.52 39.80 -16.03
C THR A 351 -10.74 39.17 -14.66
N VAL A 352 -9.92 39.51 -13.68
CA VAL A 352 -10.19 39.15 -12.28
C VAL A 352 -11.06 40.24 -11.67
N THR A 353 -12.31 39.90 -11.35
CA THR A 353 -13.17 40.77 -10.55
C THR A 353 -12.61 40.81 -9.13
N GLU A 354 -12.30 42.01 -8.62
CA GLU A 354 -11.95 42.16 -7.21
C GLU A 354 -13.08 41.60 -6.33
N THR A 355 -12.75 40.56 -5.56
CA THR A 355 -13.70 39.92 -4.67
C THR A 355 -13.33 40.31 -3.25
N LYS A 356 -14.23 40.99 -2.54
CA LYS A 356 -14.03 41.30 -1.12
C LYS A 356 -14.22 40.02 -0.30
N LEU A 357 -13.12 39.32 -0.04
CA LEU A 357 -13.15 38.06 0.69
C LEU A 357 -13.59 38.26 2.13
N GLN A 358 -14.44 37.36 2.62
CA GLN A 358 -14.88 37.29 4.01
C GLN A 358 -14.77 35.86 4.51
N THR A 359 -14.63 35.70 5.83
CA THR A 359 -14.70 34.37 6.46
C THR A 359 -16.08 33.75 6.23
N THR A 360 -16.13 32.51 5.78
CA THR A 360 -17.38 31.81 5.44
C THR A 360 -17.33 30.33 5.79
N THR A 361 -18.48 29.74 6.09
CA THR A 361 -18.68 28.29 6.20
C THR A 361 -19.38 27.71 4.95
N ASN A 362 -19.70 28.57 3.96
CA ASN A 362 -20.21 28.17 2.65
C ASN A 362 -19.05 27.63 1.80
N VAL A 363 -18.61 26.43 2.14
CA VAL A 363 -17.49 25.72 1.51
C VAL A 363 -17.98 24.36 1.06
N HIS A 364 -18.08 24.19 -0.25
CA HIS A 364 -18.52 22.94 -0.88
C HIS A 364 -17.40 22.33 -1.71
N ILE A 365 -17.48 21.04 -1.97
CA ILE A 365 -16.58 20.34 -2.88
C ILE A 365 -17.01 20.64 -4.31
N SER A 366 -16.04 21.01 -5.12
CA SER A 366 -16.28 21.22 -6.53
C SER A 366 -16.28 19.89 -7.28
N ASN A 367 -17.39 19.60 -7.96
CA ASN A 367 -17.46 18.52 -8.95
C ASN A 367 -17.04 19.00 -10.36
N THR A 368 -16.41 20.18 -10.46
CA THR A 368 -15.97 20.73 -11.74
C THR A 368 -14.97 19.78 -12.39
N LYS A 369 -15.22 19.45 -13.65
CA LYS A 369 -14.28 18.70 -14.49
C LYS A 369 -13.39 19.69 -15.23
N PHE A 370 -12.10 19.44 -15.19
CA PHE A 370 -11.07 20.25 -15.81
C PHE A 370 -10.54 19.53 -17.05
N LYS A 371 -10.07 20.30 -18.03
CA LYS A 371 -9.44 19.78 -19.24
C LYS A 371 -8.06 20.40 -19.41
N LEU A 372 -7.05 19.56 -19.63
CA LEU A 372 -5.65 19.95 -19.87
C LEU A 372 -5.08 19.04 -20.96
N ASN A 373 -4.62 19.58 -22.10
CA ASN A 373 -4.01 18.82 -23.20
C ASN A 373 -4.80 17.54 -23.58
N ASP A 374 -6.12 17.69 -23.75
CA ASP A 374 -7.10 16.62 -24.02
C ASP A 374 -7.40 15.61 -22.90
N GLU A 375 -6.68 15.67 -21.78
CA GLU A 375 -7.00 14.93 -20.57
C GLU A 375 -8.13 15.63 -19.79
N VAL A 376 -9.19 14.89 -19.46
CA VAL A 376 -10.26 15.35 -18.55
C VAL A 376 -10.00 14.79 -17.16
N PHE A 377 -9.95 15.66 -16.15
CA PHE A 377 -9.62 15.29 -14.78
C PHE A 377 -10.42 16.11 -13.76
N THR A 378 -10.27 15.78 -12.48
CA THR A 378 -10.73 16.59 -11.35
C THR A 378 -9.58 16.79 -10.37
N PHE A 379 -9.51 17.94 -9.72
CA PHE A 379 -8.62 18.12 -8.57
C PHE A 379 -9.18 17.32 -7.38
N SER A 380 -8.29 16.70 -6.61
CA SER A 380 -8.59 15.89 -5.44
C SER A 380 -9.31 16.70 -4.36
N ASP A 381 -9.02 17.99 -4.24
CA ASP A 381 -9.60 18.88 -3.23
C ASP A 381 -9.97 20.28 -3.76
N ALA A 382 -10.61 20.36 -4.94
CA ALA A 382 -11.20 21.62 -5.40
C ALA A 382 -12.44 21.99 -4.60
N ARG A 383 -12.57 23.27 -4.24
CA ARG A 383 -13.66 23.81 -3.43
C ARG A 383 -14.44 24.90 -4.17
N LEU A 384 -15.73 24.96 -3.90
CA LEU A 384 -16.59 26.11 -4.16
C LEU A 384 -16.70 26.90 -2.86
N ILE A 385 -16.19 28.12 -2.82
CA ILE A 385 -16.16 28.96 -1.60
C ILE A 385 -16.96 30.23 -1.86
N ASP A 386 -17.95 30.48 -1.00
CA ASP A 386 -18.84 31.65 -1.04
C ASP A 386 -19.50 31.88 -2.41
N GLY A 387 -19.90 30.79 -3.10
CA GLY A 387 -20.52 30.84 -4.42
C GLY A 387 -20.11 29.66 -5.31
N SER A 388 -20.19 29.84 -6.63
CA SER A 388 -19.91 28.81 -7.64
C SER A 388 -18.47 28.85 -8.19
N THR A 389 -17.57 29.55 -7.50
CA THR A 389 -16.19 29.76 -7.96
C THR A 389 -15.28 28.64 -7.49
N ASN A 390 -14.44 28.12 -8.40
CA ASN A 390 -13.43 27.11 -8.08
C ASN A 390 -12.21 27.71 -7.37
N TYR A 391 -11.90 27.17 -6.19
CA TYR A 391 -10.68 27.37 -5.43
C TYR A 391 -9.92 26.05 -5.35
N ILE A 392 -8.61 26.08 -5.65
CA ILE A 392 -7.78 24.88 -5.77
C ILE A 392 -6.53 25.07 -4.90
N GLN A 393 -6.03 23.97 -4.34
CA GLN A 393 -4.76 24.01 -3.61
C GLN A 393 -3.61 24.34 -4.57
N LEU A 394 -2.83 25.37 -4.25
CA LEU A 394 -1.77 25.86 -5.14
C LEU A 394 -0.70 24.79 -5.43
N ARG A 395 -0.39 23.94 -4.44
CA ARG A 395 0.58 22.83 -4.59
C ARG A 395 0.08 21.75 -5.54
N GLU A 396 -1.17 21.35 -5.40
CA GLU A 396 -1.81 20.37 -6.28
C GLU A 396 -1.89 20.89 -7.72
N PHE A 397 -2.20 22.18 -7.87
CA PHE A 397 -2.21 22.83 -9.19
C PHE A 397 -0.81 22.82 -9.84
N ALA A 398 0.22 23.16 -9.08
CA ALA A 398 1.61 23.13 -9.52
C ALA A 398 2.07 21.72 -9.94
N GLN A 399 1.69 20.69 -9.18
CA GLN A 399 1.92 19.29 -9.53
C GLN A 399 1.30 18.93 -10.87
N LYS A 400 0.03 19.33 -11.10
CA LYS A 400 -0.69 19.00 -12.33
C LYS A 400 -0.11 19.71 -13.56
N LEU A 401 0.49 20.88 -13.39
CA LEU A 401 1.17 21.62 -14.46
C LEU A 401 2.64 21.22 -14.65
N SER A 402 3.20 20.37 -13.78
CA SER A 402 4.59 19.92 -13.89
C SER A 402 4.81 19.20 -15.22
N GLY A 403 5.88 19.56 -15.95
CA GLY A 403 6.16 19.04 -17.29
C GLY A 403 5.36 19.69 -18.42
N THR A 404 4.49 20.68 -18.14
CA THR A 404 3.81 21.49 -19.16
C THR A 404 4.54 22.82 -19.41
N ALA A 405 4.12 23.57 -20.43
CA ALA A 405 4.60 24.93 -20.70
C ALA A 405 4.30 25.96 -19.59
N SER A 406 3.48 25.58 -18.59
CA SER A 406 3.13 26.42 -17.43
C SER A 406 3.63 25.87 -16.11
N GLN A 407 4.64 24.99 -16.14
CA GLN A 407 5.17 24.43 -14.91
C GLN A 407 5.71 25.53 -13.98
N PHE A 408 5.50 25.35 -12.68
CA PHE A 408 6.12 26.16 -11.65
C PHE A 408 6.33 25.32 -10.39
N ASN A 409 7.35 25.70 -9.62
CA ASN A 409 7.56 25.14 -8.30
C ASN A 409 6.89 26.03 -7.26
N VAL A 410 6.41 25.42 -6.18
CA VAL A 410 5.91 26.15 -5.02
C VAL A 410 6.32 25.42 -3.74
N TYR A 411 6.92 26.14 -2.82
CA TYR A 411 7.37 25.61 -1.54
C TYR A 411 7.12 26.60 -0.40
N TRP A 412 7.21 26.09 0.82
CA TRP A 412 7.08 26.92 2.02
C TRP A 412 8.47 27.22 2.55
N ASP A 413 8.79 28.50 2.67
CA ASP A 413 9.99 28.95 3.35
C ASP A 413 9.68 29.04 4.85
N ASN A 414 10.22 28.08 5.60
CA ASN A 414 9.99 27.98 7.03
C ASN A 414 10.62 29.12 7.84
N GLU A 415 11.69 29.73 7.33
CA GLU A 415 12.41 30.81 8.00
C GLU A 415 11.70 32.14 7.75
N ALA A 416 11.40 32.45 6.49
CA ALA A 416 10.74 33.70 6.11
C ALA A 416 9.19 33.66 6.23
N LYS A 417 8.60 32.51 6.58
CA LYS A 417 7.14 32.30 6.75
C LYS A 417 6.33 32.75 5.53
N GLN A 418 6.79 32.35 4.35
CA GLN A 418 6.21 32.76 3.07
C GLN A 418 6.08 31.58 2.10
N ALA A 419 5.10 31.66 1.21
CA ALA A 419 4.96 30.74 0.09
C ALA A 419 5.76 31.28 -1.10
N VAL A 420 6.77 30.53 -1.54
CA VAL A 420 7.64 30.91 -2.65
C VAL A 420 7.18 30.20 -3.92
N ILE A 421 7.01 30.97 -5.00
CA ILE A 421 6.56 30.53 -6.32
C ILE A 421 7.68 30.79 -7.32
N GLN A 422 7.98 29.79 -8.15
CA GLN A 422 9.06 29.86 -9.13
C GLN A 422 8.55 29.41 -10.51
N PRO A 423 8.12 30.37 -11.35
CA PRO A 423 7.70 30.10 -12.71
C PRO A 423 8.78 29.40 -13.54
N GLY A 424 8.40 28.42 -14.35
CA GLY A 424 9.29 27.69 -15.26
C GLY A 424 10.08 26.55 -14.61
N VAL A 425 10.08 26.43 -13.28
CA VAL A 425 10.72 25.32 -12.55
C VAL A 425 9.70 24.20 -12.35
N ALA A 426 10.07 22.94 -12.58
CA ALA A 426 9.18 21.82 -12.31
C ALA A 426 8.83 21.73 -10.82
N TYR A 427 7.62 21.29 -10.47
CA TYR A 427 7.22 21.17 -9.09
C TYR A 427 8.04 20.09 -8.36
N THR A 428 8.71 20.48 -7.28
CA THR A 428 9.39 19.58 -6.33
C THR A 428 8.85 19.75 -4.90
N GLY A 429 8.14 20.84 -4.62
CA GLY A 429 7.61 21.16 -3.29
C GLY A 429 8.66 21.69 -2.31
N VAL A 430 9.92 21.76 -2.71
CA VAL A 430 11.08 22.21 -1.93
C VAL A 430 11.85 23.31 -2.66
N ALA A 431 12.67 24.09 -1.95
CA ALA A 431 13.52 25.09 -2.58
C ALA A 431 14.49 24.41 -3.57
N PRO A 432 14.68 24.95 -4.79
CA PRO A 432 15.68 24.44 -5.70
C PRO A 432 17.07 24.74 -5.15
N ASP A 433 17.94 23.73 -5.15
CA ASP A 433 19.33 23.88 -4.76
C ASP A 433 19.97 24.94 -5.66
N THR A 434 20.40 26.05 -5.07
CA THR A 434 21.02 27.20 -5.77
C THR A 434 22.47 26.93 -6.21
N ASN A 435 22.82 25.65 -6.41
CA ASN A 435 24.12 25.24 -6.91
C ASN A 435 23.97 24.76 -8.37
N PRO A 436 24.38 25.56 -9.36
CA PRO A 436 24.19 25.20 -10.76
C PRO A 436 25.22 24.13 -11.13
N SER A 437 24.79 22.88 -11.20
CA SER A 437 25.45 21.89 -12.05
C SER A 437 24.48 21.54 -13.16
N SER A 438 24.89 21.85 -14.39
CA SER A 438 24.20 21.44 -15.60
C SER A 438 23.92 19.95 -15.57
N ASP A 439 22.68 19.55 -15.80
CA ASP A 439 22.42 18.58 -16.86
C ASP A 439 20.94 18.53 -17.25
N THR A 440 20.78 18.53 -18.56
CA THR A 440 19.55 18.52 -19.33
C THR A 440 18.77 17.22 -19.12
N ILE A 441 17.45 17.32 -19.14
CA ILE A 441 16.50 16.21 -18.97
C ILE A 441 16.71 15.11 -20.04
N THR A 442 16.97 13.88 -19.59
CA THR A 442 16.53 12.64 -20.25
C THR A 442 16.24 11.59 -19.17
N GLY A 443 15.02 11.06 -19.13
CA GLY A 443 14.59 10.11 -18.08
C GLY A 443 15.42 8.82 -18.05
N SER A 444 15.66 8.26 -16.86
CA SER A 444 15.80 6.82 -16.61
C SER A 444 16.11 6.51 -15.14
N ASN A 445 15.63 5.35 -14.70
CA ASN A 445 16.03 4.61 -13.50
C ASN A 445 17.55 4.33 -13.48
N LYS A 446 18.37 5.36 -13.28
CA LYS A 446 19.83 5.28 -13.28
C LYS A 446 20.33 5.02 -11.86
N LEU A 447 20.94 3.85 -11.65
CA LEU A 447 21.68 3.55 -10.42
C LEU A 447 22.85 4.54 -10.29
N GLU A 448 22.93 5.22 -9.14
CA GLU A 448 24.00 6.19 -8.90
C GLU A 448 25.39 5.54 -8.88
N ASP A 449 26.41 6.32 -9.24
CA ASP A 449 27.80 5.94 -9.03
C ASP A 449 28.10 5.82 -7.52
N GLY A 450 28.88 4.82 -7.14
CA GLY A 450 29.22 4.61 -5.74
C GLY A 450 29.78 3.22 -5.45
N ILE A 451 30.01 2.94 -4.18
CA ILE A 451 30.44 1.63 -3.69
C ILE A 451 29.23 0.90 -3.12
N TYR A 452 29.05 -0.36 -3.50
CA TYR A 452 27.88 -1.16 -3.15
C TYR A 452 28.28 -2.54 -2.65
N TYR A 453 27.47 -3.10 -1.74
CA TYR A 453 27.31 -4.55 -1.66
C TYR A 453 26.26 -4.97 -2.68
N ILE A 454 26.55 -5.99 -3.48
CA ILE A 454 25.59 -6.60 -4.42
C ILE A 454 25.07 -7.88 -3.76
N LYS A 455 23.87 -7.82 -3.17
CA LYS A 455 23.29 -8.89 -2.34
C LYS A 455 22.35 -9.77 -3.15
N ALA A 456 22.31 -11.07 -2.88
CA ALA A 456 21.30 -11.95 -3.47
C ALA A 456 19.92 -11.61 -2.90
N SER A 457 18.91 -11.34 -3.74
CA SER A 457 17.57 -11.01 -3.24
C SER A 457 16.89 -12.19 -2.52
N LYS A 458 17.18 -13.43 -2.95
CA LYS A 458 16.65 -14.66 -2.35
C LYS A 458 17.10 -14.88 -0.90
N ASN A 459 18.28 -14.40 -0.53
CA ASN A 459 18.77 -14.42 0.84
C ASN A 459 19.82 -13.32 1.03
N GLU A 460 19.39 -12.24 1.68
CA GLU A 460 20.19 -11.05 1.92
C GLU A 460 21.42 -11.25 2.82
N ASN A 461 21.59 -12.43 3.43
CA ASN A 461 22.82 -12.76 4.15
C ASN A 461 23.97 -13.12 3.20
N PHE A 462 23.70 -13.30 1.90
CA PHE A 462 24.72 -13.55 0.88
C PHE A 462 24.96 -12.33 -0.01
N ALA A 463 26.22 -12.05 -0.29
CA ALA A 463 26.66 -11.02 -1.24
C ALA A 463 27.62 -11.62 -2.27
N ILE A 464 27.77 -10.95 -3.41
CA ILE A 464 28.81 -11.29 -4.36
C ILE A 464 30.18 -11.05 -3.72
N ASP A 465 31.10 -11.96 -3.96
CA ASP A 465 32.38 -12.05 -3.28
C ASP A 465 33.46 -12.51 -4.28
N ILE A 466 34.65 -11.92 -4.16
CA ILE A 466 35.88 -12.47 -4.77
C ILE A 466 36.54 -13.42 -3.76
N PRO A 467 36.56 -14.73 -4.04
CA PRO A 467 36.94 -15.74 -3.05
C PRO A 467 38.37 -15.55 -2.58
N GLY A 468 38.57 -15.66 -1.26
CA GLY A 468 39.88 -15.51 -0.63
C GLY A 468 40.50 -14.13 -0.80
N SER A 469 39.72 -13.10 -1.15
CA SER A 469 40.23 -11.76 -1.48
C SER A 469 41.30 -11.78 -2.58
N SER A 470 41.17 -12.70 -3.54
CA SER A 470 42.15 -12.86 -4.63
C SER A 470 42.36 -11.56 -5.40
N LYS A 471 43.62 -11.28 -5.77
CA LYS A 471 44.00 -10.18 -6.67
C LYS A 471 44.35 -10.66 -8.08
N GLU A 472 44.11 -11.94 -8.39
CA GLU A 472 44.48 -12.54 -9.68
C GLU A 472 43.40 -12.31 -10.74
N ASN A 473 43.84 -12.18 -12.00
CA ASN A 473 42.95 -12.25 -13.16
C ASN A 473 42.36 -13.66 -13.26
N GLY A 474 41.08 -13.75 -13.65
CA GLY A 474 40.38 -15.03 -13.77
C GLY A 474 39.80 -15.56 -12.46
N ALA A 475 39.96 -14.87 -11.32
CA ALA A 475 39.28 -15.27 -10.09
C ALA A 475 37.75 -15.23 -10.30
N LYS A 476 37.09 -16.35 -9.98
CA LYS A 476 35.67 -16.57 -10.24
C LYS A 476 34.81 -15.91 -9.17
N LEU A 477 33.80 -15.15 -9.59
CA LEU A 477 32.85 -14.54 -8.67
C LEU A 477 31.95 -15.62 -8.06
N ILE A 478 31.74 -15.52 -6.75
CA ILE A 478 30.85 -16.40 -5.99
C ILE A 478 29.84 -15.56 -5.21
N ILE A 479 28.83 -16.21 -4.64
CA ILE A 479 28.16 -15.70 -3.45
C ILE A 479 28.83 -16.23 -2.18
N TYR A 480 28.91 -15.38 -1.17
CA TYR A 480 29.39 -15.75 0.15
C TYR A 480 28.61 -15.01 1.24
N SER A 481 28.60 -15.57 2.45
CA SER A 481 28.00 -14.92 3.62
C SER A 481 28.62 -13.56 3.82
N LYS A 482 27.80 -12.54 4.10
CA LYS A 482 28.26 -11.15 4.21
C LYS A 482 29.25 -11.01 5.37
N THR A 483 30.49 -10.68 5.06
CA THR A 483 31.57 -10.42 6.04
C THR A 483 31.81 -8.92 6.24
N GLY A 484 31.47 -8.10 5.24
CA GLY A 484 31.75 -6.66 5.24
C GLY A 484 33.16 -6.28 4.75
N ASN A 485 33.95 -7.28 4.34
CA ASN A 485 35.29 -7.08 3.80
C ASN A 485 35.25 -6.44 2.40
N ASP A 486 36.35 -5.83 1.99
CA ASP A 486 36.43 -5.09 0.71
C ASP A 486 36.32 -5.99 -0.53
N ASN A 487 36.56 -7.30 -0.39
CA ASN A 487 36.36 -8.27 -1.48
C ASN A 487 34.86 -8.55 -1.78
N GLN A 488 33.95 -7.98 -0.98
CA GLN A 488 32.49 -7.98 -1.17
C GLN A 488 31.92 -6.60 -1.54
N LYS A 489 32.79 -5.59 -1.69
CA LYS A 489 32.40 -4.24 -2.08
C LYS A 489 32.77 -4.01 -3.53
N PHE A 490 31.84 -3.43 -4.29
CA PHE A 490 32.04 -3.15 -5.70
C PHE A 490 31.75 -1.69 -6.01
N LYS A 491 32.71 -1.02 -6.66
CA LYS A 491 32.52 0.31 -7.22
C LYS A 491 31.75 0.18 -8.54
N ILE A 492 30.61 0.85 -8.62
CA ILE A 492 29.75 0.96 -9.79
C ILE A 492 30.02 2.31 -10.43
N THR A 493 30.35 2.30 -11.72
CA THR A 493 30.65 3.52 -12.48
C THR A 493 29.83 3.50 -13.77
N ASN A 494 28.97 4.50 -13.93
CA ASN A 494 28.14 4.67 -15.11
C ASN A 494 29.01 5.05 -16.31
N VAL A 495 28.74 4.40 -17.44
CA VAL A 495 29.39 4.69 -18.73
C VAL A 495 28.45 5.52 -19.61
N SER A 496 27.19 5.11 -19.72
CA SER A 496 26.16 5.78 -20.53
C SER A 496 24.79 5.15 -20.26
N GLY A 497 23.73 5.95 -20.02
CA GLY A 497 22.39 5.42 -19.74
C GLY A 497 22.40 4.43 -18.57
N ASN A 498 21.90 3.20 -18.78
CA ASN A 498 21.93 2.12 -17.78
C ASN A 498 23.13 1.16 -17.92
N LYS A 499 24.22 1.58 -18.58
CA LYS A 499 25.43 0.77 -18.77
C LYS A 499 26.51 1.17 -17.77
N TYR A 500 27.10 0.17 -17.11
CA TYR A 500 28.04 0.33 -16.00
C TYR A 500 29.28 -0.55 -16.15
N LYS A 501 30.35 -0.14 -15.47
CA LYS A 501 31.50 -0.98 -15.12
C LYS A 501 31.46 -1.28 -13.62
N ILE A 502 31.87 -2.49 -13.25
CA ILE A 502 31.81 -3.00 -11.86
C ILE A 502 33.23 -3.40 -11.45
N GLN A 503 33.78 -2.75 -10.42
CA GLN A 503 35.16 -2.97 -9.94
C GLN A 503 35.14 -3.50 -8.52
N CYS A 504 35.87 -4.56 -8.21
CA CYS A 504 36.07 -4.99 -6.82
C CYS A 504 36.96 -3.98 -6.09
N VAL A 505 36.51 -3.50 -4.92
CA VAL A 505 37.25 -2.52 -4.12
C VAL A 505 38.58 -3.10 -3.61
N HIS A 506 38.60 -4.37 -3.20
CA HIS A 506 39.83 -4.99 -2.67
C HIS A 506 40.94 -5.17 -3.72
N SER A 507 40.61 -5.71 -4.89
CA SER A 507 41.60 -6.07 -5.91
C SER A 507 41.87 -4.95 -6.91
N GLY A 508 40.96 -3.97 -7.02
CA GLY A 508 40.99 -2.97 -8.09
C GLY A 508 40.67 -3.55 -9.47
N LYS A 509 40.30 -4.84 -9.58
CA LYS A 509 39.99 -5.51 -10.84
C LYS A 509 38.51 -5.41 -11.18
N TRP A 510 38.20 -5.52 -12.46
CA TRP A 510 36.87 -5.35 -13.03
C TRP A 510 36.19 -6.68 -13.27
N TRP A 511 34.86 -6.71 -13.16
CA TRP A 511 34.09 -7.84 -13.65
C TRP A 511 34.30 -8.03 -15.15
N ASN A 512 34.50 -9.28 -15.54
CA ASN A 512 34.78 -9.70 -16.88
C ASN A 512 33.82 -10.83 -17.29
N SER A 513 33.08 -10.59 -18.37
CA SER A 513 32.17 -11.54 -19.01
C SER A 513 32.82 -12.11 -20.28
N SER A 514 32.76 -13.43 -20.44
CA SER A 514 33.13 -14.11 -21.69
C SER A 514 32.00 -14.10 -22.74
N GLY A 515 30.81 -13.59 -22.40
CA GLY A 515 29.66 -13.53 -23.30
C GLY A 515 29.04 -14.89 -23.65
N SER A 516 29.37 -15.94 -22.91
CA SER A 516 28.95 -17.32 -23.21
C SER A 516 28.01 -17.87 -22.14
N LYS A 517 26.86 -18.44 -22.54
CA LYS A 517 25.90 -19.07 -21.63
C LYS A 517 26.58 -20.16 -20.79
N GLY A 518 26.34 -20.15 -19.49
CA GLY A 518 26.90 -21.07 -18.50
C GLY A 518 28.31 -20.72 -18.00
N ALA A 519 28.98 -19.75 -18.63
CA ALA A 519 30.31 -19.34 -18.19
C ALA A 519 30.24 -18.56 -16.87
N VAL A 520 31.25 -18.75 -16.02
CA VAL A 520 31.38 -18.04 -14.74
C VAL A 520 31.94 -16.64 -14.99
N ILE A 521 31.37 -15.62 -14.35
CA ILE A 521 31.91 -14.26 -14.37
C ILE A 521 33.22 -14.25 -13.56
N THR A 522 34.25 -13.59 -14.09
CA THR A 522 35.57 -13.49 -13.42
C THR A 522 35.96 -12.04 -13.19
N GLN A 523 37.01 -11.79 -12.41
CA GLN A 523 37.66 -10.47 -12.38
C GLN A 523 38.86 -10.42 -13.34
N SER A 524 39.12 -9.26 -13.93
CA SER A 524 40.25 -9.00 -14.84
C SER A 524 40.72 -7.55 -14.77
N ASP A 525 41.91 -7.24 -15.26
CA ASP A 525 42.38 -5.86 -15.45
C ASP A 525 41.57 -5.13 -16.55
N SER A 526 40.93 -5.88 -17.45
CA SER A 526 40.02 -5.35 -18.48
C SER A 526 38.56 -5.42 -18.07
N ALA A 527 37.85 -4.29 -18.17
CA ALA A 527 36.45 -4.17 -17.79
C ALA A 527 35.48 -4.57 -18.92
N SER A 528 34.53 -5.45 -18.61
CA SER A 528 33.31 -5.60 -19.41
C SER A 528 32.29 -4.52 -19.05
N THR A 529 31.36 -4.25 -19.96
CA THR A 529 30.21 -3.37 -19.70
C THR A 529 28.96 -4.22 -19.44
N PHE A 530 28.19 -3.82 -18.42
CA PHE A 530 26.95 -4.46 -18.03
C PHE A 530 25.81 -3.46 -18.05
N THR A 531 24.63 -3.88 -18.49
CA THR A 531 23.38 -3.15 -18.28
C THR A 531 22.83 -3.54 -16.91
N ILE A 532 22.61 -2.56 -16.03
CA ILE A 532 21.97 -2.77 -14.73
C ILE A 532 20.57 -2.16 -14.81
N THR A 533 19.56 -3.00 -14.64
CA THR A 533 18.15 -2.61 -14.78
C THR A 533 17.41 -2.86 -13.49
N GLU A 534 16.86 -1.80 -12.91
CA GLU A 534 15.91 -1.89 -11.80
C GLU A 534 14.63 -2.58 -12.26
N GLN A 535 14.17 -3.54 -11.46
CA GLN A 535 12.91 -4.26 -11.64
C GLN A 535 11.83 -3.57 -10.81
N GLU A 536 10.55 -3.80 -11.14
CA GLU A 536 9.41 -3.19 -10.43
C GLU A 536 9.41 -3.42 -8.91
N ASN A 537 9.99 -4.53 -8.44
CA ASN A 537 10.11 -4.87 -7.03
C ASN A 537 11.34 -4.24 -6.32
N GLY A 538 12.05 -3.31 -6.97
CA GLY A 538 13.24 -2.63 -6.45
C GLY A 538 14.51 -3.48 -6.42
N THR A 539 14.47 -4.72 -6.94
CA THR A 539 15.70 -5.50 -7.19
C THR A 539 16.30 -5.11 -8.54
N TYR A 540 17.54 -5.50 -8.79
CA TYR A 540 18.27 -5.20 -10.00
C TYR A 540 18.66 -6.49 -10.71
N ARG A 541 18.58 -6.48 -12.04
CA ARG A 541 19.20 -7.49 -12.90
C ARG A 541 20.45 -6.91 -13.55
N ILE A 542 21.49 -7.73 -13.65
CA ILE A 542 22.76 -7.37 -14.26
C ILE A 542 22.90 -8.22 -15.53
N MET A 543 22.94 -7.56 -16.69
CA MET A 543 23.02 -8.22 -18.00
C MET A 543 24.29 -7.80 -18.71
N ASP A 544 24.99 -8.75 -19.32
CA ASP A 544 26.19 -8.45 -20.09
C ASP A 544 25.86 -7.90 -21.49
N SER A 545 26.90 -7.51 -22.23
CA SER A 545 26.75 -6.98 -23.60
C SER A 545 26.20 -7.98 -24.63
N LYS A 546 26.11 -9.27 -24.29
CA LYS A 546 25.59 -10.35 -25.16
C LYS A 546 24.17 -10.78 -24.80
N GLY A 547 23.56 -10.16 -23.78
CA GLY A 547 22.18 -10.43 -23.37
C GLY A 547 22.04 -11.54 -22.31
N PHE A 548 23.14 -12.00 -21.71
CA PHE A 548 23.09 -12.98 -20.62
C PHE A 548 23.10 -12.30 -19.25
N TYR A 549 22.29 -12.82 -18.34
CA TYR A 549 22.14 -12.30 -16.98
C TYR A 549 23.13 -12.96 -16.02
N ALA A 550 23.72 -12.17 -15.13
CA ALA A 550 24.51 -12.68 -14.01
C ALA A 550 23.57 -13.42 -13.04
N GLY A 551 23.68 -14.74 -12.93
CA GLY A 551 22.82 -15.57 -12.11
C GLY A 551 23.60 -16.44 -11.14
N ILE A 552 22.99 -16.76 -10.00
CA ILE A 552 23.54 -17.68 -9.01
C ILE A 552 23.33 -19.11 -9.52
N SER A 553 24.41 -19.85 -9.74
CA SER A 553 24.36 -21.19 -10.35
C SER A 553 23.41 -22.13 -9.60
N GLY A 554 22.42 -22.67 -10.32
CA GLY A 554 21.40 -23.57 -9.75
C GLY A 554 20.50 -22.92 -8.68
N ALA A 555 20.48 -21.59 -8.57
CA ALA A 555 19.78 -20.86 -7.51
C ALA A 555 20.18 -21.32 -6.08
N ASN A 556 21.39 -21.86 -5.93
CA ASN A 556 21.88 -22.49 -4.72
C ASN A 556 22.46 -21.45 -3.74
N MET A 557 21.80 -21.23 -2.59
CA MET A 557 22.21 -20.24 -1.59
C MET A 557 23.27 -20.83 -0.63
N LYS A 558 24.42 -21.20 -1.18
CA LYS A 558 25.54 -21.77 -0.41
C LYS A 558 26.83 -21.00 -0.68
N ASN A 559 27.64 -20.79 0.35
CA ASN A 559 28.96 -20.19 0.24
C ASN A 559 29.78 -20.87 -0.86
N GLY A 560 30.36 -20.08 -1.75
CA GLY A 560 31.17 -20.59 -2.87
C GLY A 560 30.38 -20.90 -4.15
N THR A 561 29.06 -20.67 -4.18
CA THR A 561 28.27 -20.87 -5.41
C THR A 561 28.65 -19.80 -6.44
N ASN A 562 29.00 -20.20 -7.66
CA ASN A 562 29.44 -19.31 -8.73
C ASN A 562 28.32 -18.38 -9.24
N ILE A 563 28.72 -17.18 -9.67
CA ILE A 563 27.92 -16.30 -10.52
C ILE A 563 28.20 -16.65 -11.99
N ILE A 564 27.18 -17.12 -12.71
CA ILE A 564 27.26 -17.55 -14.10
C ILE A 564 26.46 -16.62 -15.02
N LEU A 565 26.82 -16.57 -16.29
CA LEU A 565 26.01 -15.96 -17.35
C LEU A 565 24.91 -16.95 -17.75
N TRP A 566 23.65 -16.53 -17.70
CA TRP A 566 22.53 -17.39 -18.06
C TRP A 566 21.45 -16.64 -18.83
N THR A 567 20.60 -17.39 -19.54
CA THR A 567 19.37 -16.83 -20.12
C THR A 567 18.47 -16.34 -19.00
N GLU A 568 17.57 -15.39 -19.30
CA GLU A 568 16.62 -14.87 -18.32
C GLU A 568 15.90 -15.99 -17.57
N ALA A 569 15.92 -15.92 -16.23
CA ALA A 569 15.26 -16.87 -15.36
C ALA A 569 14.04 -16.20 -14.70
N SER A 570 12.94 -16.96 -14.60
CA SER A 570 11.70 -16.54 -13.92
C SER A 570 11.78 -16.59 -12.39
N ASN A 571 12.92 -17.00 -11.82
CA ASN A 571 13.13 -17.12 -10.38
C ASN A 571 14.14 -16.08 -9.87
N ALA A 572 14.25 -15.94 -8.55
CA ALA A 572 15.11 -14.94 -7.90
C ALA A 572 16.64 -15.18 -8.04
N SER A 573 17.10 -16.15 -8.83
CA SER A 573 18.54 -16.44 -9.01
C SER A 573 19.33 -15.34 -9.73
N GLN A 574 18.65 -14.44 -10.43
CA GLN A 574 19.26 -13.33 -11.19
C GLN A 574 18.87 -11.95 -10.65
N ALA A 575 18.25 -11.89 -9.48
CA ALA A 575 17.80 -10.66 -8.85
C ALA A 575 18.71 -10.29 -7.68
N TYR A 576 19.16 -9.03 -7.66
CA TYR A 576 20.11 -8.52 -6.66
C TYR A 576 19.60 -7.24 -5.99
N ILE A 577 20.08 -6.98 -4.78
CA ILE A 577 19.86 -5.72 -4.06
C ILE A 577 21.19 -4.98 -4.00
N PHE A 578 21.23 -3.74 -4.52
CA PHE A 578 22.40 -2.87 -4.47
C PHE A 578 22.33 -2.01 -3.21
N LYS A 579 23.08 -2.41 -2.16
CA LYS A 579 23.15 -1.65 -0.91
C LYS A 579 24.37 -0.72 -0.93
N LYS A 580 24.15 0.59 -1.10
CA LYS A 580 25.21 1.61 -1.09
C LYS A 580 25.96 1.58 0.24
N VAL A 581 27.29 1.59 0.18
CA VAL A 581 28.17 1.72 1.34
C VAL A 581 28.24 3.22 1.65
N LYS A 582 27.84 3.58 2.88
CA LYS A 582 27.88 4.96 3.37
C LYS A 582 29.31 5.42 3.60
#